data_AF-A0A3L7TT83-F1
#
_entry.id   AF-A0A3L7TT83-F1
#
_cell.length_a   1.000
_cell.length_b   1.000
_cell.length_c   1.000
_cell.angle_alpha   90.00
_cell.angle_beta   90.00
_cell.angle_gamma   90.00
#
_symmetry.space_group_name_H-M   'P 1'
#
loop_
_entity.id
_entity.type
_entity.pdbx_description
1 polymer ?
#
loop_
_entity_poly.entity_id
_entity_poly.type
_entity_poly.pdbx_seq_one_letter_code
_entity_poly.pdbx_strand_id
1 'polypeptide(L)'
;MREFRIAPNLPRGKLGEYQLPLGVAQTSLTEPSQGYTVRYQEGTEEEPDTYVFHAVISHDRLRPLVDGAFNLLPKEVTPVVEIGSRDAYRTVDIYLGEEPMPLVEFLRTWYEFEEVLLEDVTIGVGANAEDPWVDVFVDSWKGILISVPMELRDTVEALFAEHGLSEVMSTWDEDPPASGGDDESLVTRDVLEAVDDHSPDLDELLLVMREHWQLELNVDRETNVDDAGRHLGMTLWHAIVLATSNTDDNERGAYITVWMTAGSLAQAEELLEDALLDHPEWVFESVYTMDRVAFDDRPPSLSSLPTTRRRAAMHELEIEEWGDGTGDSPSGGGPGSRGPSKGRPMNREPEPPSADDVSPTDEPSSDDDSPFDRRGGGGGLN
;
A
#
# COMPACT_ATOMS: atom_id res chain seq x y z
N MET A 1 -12.46 2.51 -19.59
CA MET A 1 -11.17 1.92 -19.20
C MET A 1 -10.38 1.51 -20.44
N ARG A 2 -9.07 1.84 -20.48
CA ARG A 2 -8.14 1.33 -21.49
C ARG A 2 -7.77 -0.12 -21.15
N GLU A 3 -7.53 -0.95 -22.17
CA GLU A 3 -7.15 -2.35 -21.95
C GLU A 3 -5.81 -2.42 -21.21
N PHE A 4 -5.76 -3.11 -20.05
CA PHE A 4 -4.52 -3.39 -19.32
C PHE A 4 -4.10 -4.85 -19.53
N ARG A 5 -2.81 -5.13 -19.33
CA ARG A 5 -2.26 -6.49 -19.41
C ARG A 5 -1.14 -6.68 -18.40
N ILE A 6 -1.01 -7.89 -17.89
CA ILE A 6 0.17 -8.30 -17.13
C ILE A 6 1.37 -8.41 -18.07
N ALA A 7 2.53 -7.92 -17.62
CA ALA A 7 3.75 -7.96 -18.40
C ALA A 7 4.15 -9.43 -18.72
N PRO A 8 4.27 -9.80 -20.02
CA PRO A 8 4.25 -11.20 -20.46
C PRO A 8 5.51 -12.01 -20.11
N ASN A 9 6.56 -11.38 -19.59
CA ASN A 9 7.87 -12.00 -19.34
C ASN A 9 8.39 -11.78 -17.91
N LEU A 10 7.50 -11.52 -16.95
CA LEU A 10 7.89 -11.41 -15.55
C LEU A 10 8.24 -12.79 -14.97
N PRO A 11 9.45 -12.97 -14.40
CA PRO A 11 9.82 -14.23 -13.76
C PRO A 11 9.09 -14.37 -12.42
N ARG A 12 8.31 -15.43 -12.27
CA ARG A 12 7.67 -15.78 -11.00
C ARG A 12 8.70 -16.30 -10.00
N GLY A 13 8.78 -15.66 -8.84
CA GLY A 13 9.60 -16.13 -7.72
C GLY A 13 9.07 -17.44 -7.13
N LYS A 14 9.97 -18.25 -6.56
CA LYS A 14 9.62 -19.46 -5.83
C LYS A 14 10.41 -19.57 -4.53
N LEU A 15 9.75 -20.04 -3.48
CA LEU A 15 10.36 -20.44 -2.22
C LEU A 15 10.09 -21.93 -2.07
N GLY A 16 11.06 -22.78 -2.44
CA GLY A 16 10.84 -24.22 -2.56
C GLY A 16 9.74 -24.56 -3.58
N GLU A 17 8.65 -25.19 -3.12
CA GLU A 17 7.49 -25.52 -3.95
C GLU A 17 6.44 -24.40 -3.98
N TYR A 18 6.54 -23.40 -3.11
CA TYR A 18 5.64 -22.26 -3.06
C TYR A 18 5.94 -21.25 -4.19
N GLN A 19 4.91 -20.94 -4.99
CA GLN A 19 4.97 -19.91 -6.03
C GLN A 19 4.51 -18.57 -5.48
N LEU A 20 5.33 -17.53 -5.67
CA LEU A 20 5.01 -16.16 -5.27
C LEU A 20 4.17 -15.44 -6.33
N PRO A 21 3.44 -14.36 -5.98
CA PRO A 21 2.85 -13.44 -6.95
C PRO A 21 3.92 -12.76 -7.81
N LEU A 22 3.57 -12.32 -9.03
CA LEU A 22 4.52 -11.67 -9.96
C LEU A 22 5.08 -10.34 -9.43
N GLY A 23 4.32 -9.64 -8.57
CA GLY A 23 4.73 -8.39 -7.94
C GLY A 23 5.95 -8.54 -7.02
N VAL A 24 6.35 -9.77 -6.64
CA VAL A 24 7.57 -10.00 -5.87
C VAL A 24 8.79 -10.00 -6.78
N ALA A 25 9.66 -9.00 -6.62
CA ALA A 25 10.95 -8.92 -7.30
C ALA A 25 12.03 -9.76 -6.61
N GLN A 26 12.18 -9.55 -5.31
CA GLN A 26 13.15 -10.22 -4.45
C GLN A 26 12.55 -10.36 -3.05
N THR A 27 12.96 -11.39 -2.34
CA THR A 27 12.59 -11.60 -0.94
C THR A 27 13.64 -12.48 -0.27
N SER A 28 13.89 -12.23 1.01
CA SER A 28 14.74 -13.04 1.88
C SER A 28 13.94 -14.05 2.71
N LEU A 29 12.61 -14.08 2.54
CA LEU A 29 11.73 -15.00 3.28
C LEU A 29 11.98 -16.47 2.94
N THR A 30 11.70 -17.30 3.92
CA THR A 30 11.69 -18.77 3.82
C THR A 30 10.38 -19.27 3.20
N GLU A 31 10.38 -20.51 2.72
CA GLU A 31 9.16 -21.15 2.22
C GLU A 31 8.11 -21.25 3.34
N PRO A 32 6.89 -20.74 3.13
CA PRO A 32 5.83 -20.81 4.14
C PRO A 32 5.25 -22.22 4.28
N SER A 33 4.66 -22.48 5.43
CA SER A 33 3.79 -23.65 5.64
C SER A 33 2.44 -23.40 4.97
N GLN A 34 2.17 -24.12 3.88
CA GLN A 34 0.87 -24.07 3.21
C GLN A 34 -0.20 -24.77 4.07
N GLY A 35 -1.25 -24.05 4.43
CA GLY A 35 -2.27 -24.48 5.38
C GLY A 35 -3.11 -23.30 5.83
N TYR A 36 -3.80 -23.45 6.96
CA TYR A 36 -4.49 -22.33 7.61
C TYR A 36 -4.20 -22.27 9.10
N THR A 37 -4.21 -21.08 9.67
CA THR A 37 -4.36 -20.86 11.11
C THR A 37 -5.80 -20.49 11.41
N VAL A 38 -6.25 -20.73 12.65
CA VAL A 38 -7.56 -20.32 13.13
C VAL A 38 -7.46 -19.76 14.53
N ARG A 39 -8.13 -18.64 14.77
CA ARG A 39 -8.26 -18.05 16.11
C ARG A 39 -9.69 -17.62 16.36
N TYR A 40 -10.11 -17.73 17.61
CA TYR A 40 -11.37 -17.14 18.06
C TYR A 40 -11.13 -15.68 18.41
N GLN A 41 -12.05 -14.81 18.00
CA GLN A 41 -12.06 -13.40 18.31
C GLN A 41 -13.40 -13.07 18.98
N GLU A 42 -13.33 -12.61 20.23
CA GLU A 42 -14.49 -12.12 20.98
C GLU A 42 -14.98 -10.84 20.31
N GLY A 43 -16.28 -10.78 20.06
CA GLY A 43 -16.94 -9.62 19.47
C GLY A 43 -17.06 -8.46 20.45
N THR A 44 -17.67 -7.38 19.98
CA THR A 44 -18.01 -6.22 20.81
C THR A 44 -19.51 -6.20 21.12
N GLU A 45 -20.05 -5.10 21.67
CA GLU A 45 -21.51 -4.96 21.80
C GLU A 45 -22.21 -4.89 20.43
N GLU A 46 -21.48 -4.50 19.38
CA GLU A 46 -22.01 -4.27 18.03
C GLU A 46 -21.57 -5.37 17.05
N GLU A 47 -20.46 -6.06 17.31
CA GLU A 47 -19.90 -7.12 16.46
C GLU A 47 -20.05 -8.50 17.10
N PRO A 48 -20.37 -9.56 16.33
CA PRO A 48 -20.50 -10.91 16.87
C PRO A 48 -19.13 -11.55 17.17
N ASP A 49 -19.15 -12.59 17.99
CA ASP A 49 -18.01 -13.49 18.14
C ASP A 49 -17.70 -14.21 16.81
N THR A 50 -16.43 -14.26 16.44
CA THR A 50 -16.01 -14.83 15.16
C THR A 50 -14.85 -15.82 15.29
N TYR A 51 -14.74 -16.69 14.29
CA TYR A 51 -13.50 -17.39 13.98
C TYR A 51 -12.83 -16.69 12.80
N VAL A 52 -11.58 -16.30 13.01
CA VAL A 52 -10.72 -15.72 11.97
C VAL A 52 -9.75 -16.78 11.52
N PHE A 53 -9.84 -17.11 10.23
CA PHE A 53 -8.94 -18.01 9.55
C PHE A 53 -7.97 -17.21 8.71
N HIS A 54 -6.71 -17.63 8.64
CA HIS A 54 -5.74 -17.13 7.66
C HIS A 54 -5.15 -18.32 6.91
N ALA A 55 -5.42 -18.39 5.62
CA ALA A 55 -4.97 -19.47 4.75
C ALA A 55 -3.86 -18.97 3.81
N VAL A 56 -2.80 -19.78 3.70
CA VAL A 56 -1.67 -19.54 2.78
C VAL A 56 -1.53 -20.76 1.87
N ILE A 57 -1.50 -20.50 0.57
CA ILE A 57 -1.39 -21.53 -0.47
C ILE A 57 -0.56 -20.98 -1.63
N SER A 58 0.19 -21.83 -2.31
CA SER A 58 0.97 -21.45 -3.48
C SER A 58 0.10 -20.75 -4.54
N HIS A 59 0.63 -19.69 -5.16
CA HIS A 59 -0.11 -18.79 -6.06
C HIS A 59 -0.87 -19.52 -7.19
N ASP A 60 -0.30 -20.59 -7.74
CA ASP A 60 -0.94 -21.41 -8.79
C ASP A 60 -2.24 -22.11 -8.35
N ARG A 61 -2.51 -22.15 -7.05
CA ARG A 61 -3.71 -22.74 -6.44
C ARG A 61 -4.61 -21.71 -5.78
N LEU A 62 -4.23 -20.42 -5.79
CA LEU A 62 -4.89 -19.35 -5.07
C LEU A 62 -6.29 -19.06 -5.62
N ARG A 63 -6.40 -18.87 -6.95
CA ARG A 63 -7.66 -18.47 -7.60
C ARG A 63 -8.85 -19.38 -7.22
N PRO A 64 -8.77 -20.72 -7.35
CA PRO A 64 -9.87 -21.58 -6.94
C PRO A 64 -10.26 -21.44 -5.46
N LEU A 65 -9.30 -21.16 -4.58
CA LEU A 65 -9.59 -20.98 -3.16
C LEU A 65 -10.28 -19.64 -2.89
N VAL A 66 -9.88 -18.58 -3.60
CA VAL A 66 -10.56 -17.27 -3.54
C VAL A 66 -12.01 -17.39 -4.04
N ASP A 67 -12.23 -18.08 -5.18
CA ASP A 67 -13.58 -18.34 -5.70
C ASP A 67 -14.42 -19.10 -4.66
N GLY A 68 -13.85 -20.12 -4.01
CA GLY A 68 -14.48 -20.88 -2.94
C GLY A 68 -14.82 -20.01 -1.72
N ALA A 69 -13.91 -19.11 -1.33
CA ALA A 69 -14.12 -18.19 -0.21
C ALA A 69 -15.22 -17.17 -0.51
N PHE A 70 -15.26 -16.59 -1.72
CA PHE A 70 -16.34 -15.67 -2.10
C PHE A 70 -17.72 -16.31 -2.19
N ASN A 71 -17.82 -17.63 -2.34
CA ASN A 71 -19.11 -18.33 -2.24
C ASN A 71 -19.67 -18.36 -0.80
N LEU A 72 -18.86 -18.00 0.20
CA LEU A 72 -19.33 -17.81 1.59
C LEU A 72 -20.03 -16.46 1.77
N LEU A 73 -19.72 -15.48 0.93
CA LEU A 73 -20.29 -14.13 1.04
C LEU A 73 -21.80 -14.15 0.76
N PRO A 74 -22.59 -13.33 1.48
CA PRO A 74 -24.01 -13.19 1.22
C PRO A 74 -24.28 -12.34 -0.02
N LYS A 75 -25.57 -12.08 -0.29
CA LYS A 75 -26.01 -11.41 -1.52
C LYS A 75 -25.64 -9.94 -1.61
N GLU A 76 -25.41 -9.29 -0.47
CA GLU A 76 -25.01 -7.89 -0.36
C GLU A 76 -23.73 -7.84 0.46
N VAL A 77 -22.74 -7.10 -0.04
CA VAL A 77 -21.40 -7.02 0.53
C VAL A 77 -20.87 -5.60 0.40
N THR A 78 -20.00 -5.19 1.31
CA THR A 78 -19.26 -3.94 1.23
C THR A 78 -17.83 -4.25 0.79
N PRO A 79 -17.40 -3.78 -0.40
CA PRO A 79 -16.04 -3.99 -0.88
C PRO A 79 -15.01 -3.28 0.01
N VAL A 80 -13.83 -3.89 0.13
CA VAL A 80 -12.70 -3.37 0.91
C VAL A 80 -11.43 -3.48 0.07
N VAL A 81 -10.63 -2.41 0.04
CA VAL A 81 -9.32 -2.40 -0.62
C VAL A 81 -8.30 -1.76 0.31
N GLU A 82 -7.16 -2.42 0.50
CA GLU A 82 -6.02 -1.90 1.27
C GLU A 82 -4.82 -1.68 0.35
N ILE A 83 -4.20 -0.52 0.42
CA ILE A 83 -3.03 -0.17 -0.39
C ILE A 83 -1.96 0.45 0.51
N GLY A 84 -0.68 0.18 0.24
CA GLY A 84 0.41 0.90 0.91
C GLY A 84 0.28 2.41 0.68
N SER A 85 0.18 3.19 1.76
CA SER A 85 -0.11 4.62 1.66
C SER A 85 1.09 5.42 1.15
N ARG A 86 0.80 6.48 0.38
CA ARG A 86 1.78 7.50 -0.01
C ARG A 86 1.85 8.65 1.01
N ASP A 87 0.94 8.65 1.97
CA ASP A 87 0.87 9.63 3.05
C ASP A 87 2.05 9.47 4.01
N ALA A 88 2.73 10.57 4.33
CA ALA A 88 3.91 10.54 5.17
C ALA A 88 3.66 10.14 6.64
N TYR A 89 2.39 10.03 7.05
CA TYR A 89 1.98 9.78 8.44
C TYR A 89 1.00 8.61 8.59
N ARG A 90 0.74 7.88 7.50
CA ARG A 90 -0.10 6.69 7.49
C ARG A 90 0.59 5.59 6.68
N THR A 91 0.49 4.35 7.15
CA THR A 91 1.17 3.21 6.50
C THR A 91 0.32 2.57 5.42
N VAL A 92 -1.01 2.50 5.62
CA VAL A 92 -1.96 1.83 4.73
C VAL A 92 -3.18 2.71 4.51
N ASP A 93 -3.60 2.83 3.26
CA ASP A 93 -4.88 3.41 2.87
C ASP A 93 -5.92 2.29 2.80
N ILE A 94 -6.99 2.44 3.58
CA ILE A 94 -8.12 1.51 3.55
C ILE A 94 -9.25 2.23 2.83
N TYR A 95 -9.73 1.64 1.75
CA TYR A 95 -10.90 2.10 1.01
C TYR A 95 -12.07 1.16 1.28
N LEU A 96 -13.22 1.72 1.63
CA LEU A 96 -14.46 0.99 1.91
C LEU A 96 -15.58 1.48 1.00
N GLY A 97 -16.42 0.56 0.56
CA GLY A 97 -17.66 0.93 -0.12
C GLY A 97 -18.56 1.76 0.80
N GLU A 98 -19.11 2.86 0.30
CA GLU A 98 -20.03 3.71 1.07
C GLU A 98 -21.29 2.96 1.53
N GLU A 99 -21.85 2.15 0.64
CA GLU A 99 -23.03 1.34 0.88
C GLU A 99 -22.79 -0.13 0.44
N PRO A 100 -23.44 -1.10 1.09
CA PRO A 100 -23.42 -2.48 0.61
C PRO A 100 -23.97 -2.59 -0.81
N MET A 101 -23.32 -3.41 -1.63
CA MET A 101 -23.70 -3.64 -3.02
C MET A 101 -24.01 -5.12 -3.30
N PRO A 102 -24.76 -5.43 -4.38
CA PRO A 102 -25.01 -6.81 -4.75
C PRO A 102 -23.69 -7.57 -5.02
N LEU A 103 -23.54 -8.78 -4.46
CA LEU A 103 -22.37 -9.64 -4.66
C LEU A 103 -22.05 -9.87 -6.14
N VAL A 104 -23.08 -9.92 -7.00
CA VAL A 104 -22.89 -10.09 -8.45
C VAL A 104 -22.16 -8.89 -9.08
N GLU A 105 -22.40 -7.68 -8.57
CA GLU A 105 -21.71 -6.46 -9.02
C GLU A 105 -20.28 -6.41 -8.48
N PHE A 106 -20.08 -6.76 -7.21
CA PHE A 106 -18.74 -6.95 -6.64
C PHE A 106 -17.92 -7.93 -7.49
N LEU A 107 -18.45 -9.13 -7.72
CA LEU A 107 -17.78 -10.18 -8.48
C LEU A 107 -17.51 -9.78 -9.94
N ARG A 108 -18.40 -9.01 -10.56
CA ARG A 108 -18.18 -8.52 -11.93
C ARG A 108 -16.89 -7.69 -12.01
N THR A 109 -16.74 -6.73 -11.11
CA THR A 109 -15.51 -5.91 -11.03
C THR A 109 -14.33 -6.77 -10.60
N TRP A 110 -14.48 -7.66 -9.60
CA TRP A 110 -13.41 -8.57 -9.20
C TRP A 110 -12.83 -9.32 -10.40
N TYR A 111 -13.66 -9.98 -11.21
CA TYR A 111 -13.18 -10.75 -12.37
C TYR A 111 -12.63 -9.87 -13.51
N GLU A 112 -13.00 -8.60 -13.56
CA GLU A 112 -12.40 -7.62 -14.48
C GLU A 112 -10.94 -7.31 -14.09
N PHE A 113 -10.64 -7.23 -12.79
CA PHE A 113 -9.32 -6.87 -12.27
C PHE A 113 -8.54 -8.05 -11.65
N GLU A 114 -9.08 -9.25 -11.69
CA GLU A 114 -8.57 -10.43 -10.98
C GLU A 114 -7.08 -10.70 -11.24
N GLU A 115 -6.62 -10.53 -12.48
CA GLU A 115 -5.21 -10.75 -12.81
C GLU A 115 -4.28 -9.81 -12.03
N VAL A 116 -4.60 -8.51 -11.94
CA VAL A 116 -3.76 -7.57 -11.19
C VAL A 116 -3.94 -7.78 -9.69
N LEU A 117 -5.16 -8.02 -9.21
CA LEU A 117 -5.47 -8.21 -7.78
C LEU A 117 -4.78 -9.44 -7.19
N LEU A 118 -4.60 -10.51 -7.97
CA LEU A 118 -3.91 -11.72 -7.52
C LEU A 118 -2.39 -11.66 -7.71
N GLU A 119 -1.85 -10.76 -8.53
CA GLU A 119 -0.42 -10.72 -8.87
C GLU A 119 0.35 -9.58 -8.20
N ASP A 120 -0.28 -8.43 -8.01
CA ASP A 120 0.32 -7.25 -7.42
C ASP A 120 0.40 -7.36 -5.90
N VAL A 121 1.57 -7.15 -5.29
CA VAL A 121 1.77 -7.34 -3.84
C VAL A 121 1.66 -6.06 -3.01
N THR A 122 1.09 -5.02 -3.59
CA THR A 122 0.83 -3.73 -2.91
C THR A 122 -0.64 -3.54 -2.57
N ILE A 123 -1.52 -4.41 -3.10
CA ILE A 123 -2.97 -4.35 -2.91
C ILE A 123 -3.46 -5.55 -2.10
N GLY A 124 -4.17 -5.28 -1.01
CA GLY A 124 -5.13 -6.19 -0.38
C GLY A 124 -6.55 -5.86 -0.83
N VAL A 125 -7.40 -6.86 -0.98
CA VAL A 125 -8.76 -6.66 -1.49
C VAL A 125 -9.71 -7.75 -1.00
N GLY A 126 -10.94 -7.37 -0.71
CA GLY A 126 -11.96 -8.29 -0.25
C GLY A 126 -13.34 -7.67 -0.18
N ALA A 127 -14.20 -8.31 0.56
CA ALA A 127 -15.50 -7.77 0.91
C ALA A 127 -15.96 -8.31 2.26
N ASN A 128 -16.70 -7.49 2.98
CA ASN A 128 -17.37 -7.89 4.21
C ASN A 128 -18.90 -7.80 4.06
N ALA A 129 -19.61 -8.39 5.00
CA ALA A 129 -21.05 -8.28 5.16
C ALA A 129 -21.41 -8.46 6.63
N GLU A 130 -22.49 -7.81 7.08
CA GLU A 130 -22.93 -7.86 8.48
C GLU A 130 -24.02 -8.92 8.74
N ASP A 131 -24.81 -9.31 7.73
CA ASP A 131 -25.91 -10.29 7.87
C ASP A 131 -25.89 -11.38 6.77
N PRO A 132 -25.40 -12.59 7.08
CA PRO A 132 -24.59 -12.93 8.25
C PRO A 132 -23.22 -12.23 8.20
N TRP A 133 -22.58 -12.09 9.36
CA TRP A 133 -21.23 -11.54 9.46
C TRP A 133 -20.22 -12.40 8.69
N VAL A 134 -19.73 -11.94 7.55
CA VAL A 134 -18.74 -12.67 6.77
C VAL A 134 -17.76 -11.67 6.20
N ASP A 135 -16.48 -11.87 6.47
CA ASP A 135 -15.38 -11.12 5.86
C ASP A 135 -14.50 -12.09 5.08
N VAL A 136 -14.22 -11.77 3.83
CA VAL A 136 -13.29 -12.50 2.97
C VAL A 136 -12.33 -11.50 2.35
N PHE A 137 -11.06 -11.61 2.70
CA PHE A 137 -10.03 -10.66 2.30
C PHE A 137 -8.78 -11.35 1.82
N VAL A 138 -8.30 -10.98 0.63
CA VAL A 138 -7.01 -11.40 0.08
C VAL A 138 -5.99 -10.34 0.45
N ASP A 139 -5.04 -10.67 1.32
CA ASP A 139 -4.02 -9.72 1.79
C ASP A 139 -2.98 -9.38 0.69
N SER A 140 -2.12 -8.39 0.95
CA SER A 140 -1.08 -7.96 0.01
C SER A 140 -0.05 -9.05 -0.33
N TRP A 141 0.12 -10.04 0.54
CA TRP A 141 0.94 -11.23 0.32
C TRP A 141 0.18 -12.40 -0.29
N LYS A 142 -1.10 -12.19 -0.61
CA LYS A 142 -2.02 -13.16 -1.20
C LYS A 142 -2.36 -14.33 -0.30
N GLY A 143 -2.26 -14.14 1.02
CA GLY A 143 -3.00 -14.94 2.00
C GLY A 143 -4.48 -14.59 1.95
N ILE A 144 -5.32 -15.53 2.37
CA ILE A 144 -6.78 -15.34 2.44
C ILE A 144 -7.20 -15.32 3.90
N LEU A 145 -7.72 -14.19 4.34
CA LEU A 145 -8.37 -14.02 5.63
C LEU A 145 -9.87 -14.26 5.47
N ILE A 146 -10.43 -15.10 6.35
CA ILE A 146 -11.87 -15.37 6.40
C ILE A 146 -12.33 -15.19 7.85
N SER A 147 -13.21 -14.23 8.11
CA SER A 147 -13.87 -14.07 9.41
C SER A 147 -15.34 -14.46 9.31
N VAL A 148 -15.78 -15.38 10.16
CA VAL A 148 -17.17 -15.89 10.15
C VAL A 148 -17.70 -16.15 11.56
N PRO A 149 -19.03 -16.13 11.78
CA PRO A 149 -19.64 -16.51 13.03
C PRO A 149 -19.42 -18.01 13.31
N MET A 150 -19.65 -18.39 14.56
CA MET A 150 -19.39 -19.73 15.07
C MET A 150 -20.07 -20.84 14.24
N GLU A 151 -21.25 -20.59 13.68
CA GLU A 151 -22.05 -21.56 12.91
C GLU A 151 -21.44 -21.90 11.55
N LEU A 152 -20.61 -21.02 10.99
CA LEU A 152 -19.99 -21.21 9.68
C LEU A 152 -18.58 -21.81 9.76
N ARG A 153 -18.03 -21.99 10.97
CA ARG A 153 -16.70 -22.57 11.19
C ARG A 153 -16.48 -23.87 10.41
N ASP A 154 -17.36 -24.86 10.59
CA ASP A 154 -17.25 -26.17 9.94
C ASP A 154 -17.33 -26.06 8.41
N THR A 155 -18.02 -25.04 7.89
CA THR A 155 -18.14 -24.77 6.45
C THR A 155 -16.81 -24.27 5.90
N VAL A 156 -16.12 -23.37 6.62
CA VAL A 156 -14.80 -22.86 6.23
C VAL A 156 -13.74 -23.95 6.31
N GLU A 157 -13.75 -24.78 7.36
CA GLU A 157 -12.84 -25.93 7.48
C GLU A 157 -13.06 -26.94 6.33
N ALA A 158 -14.31 -27.19 5.94
CA ALA A 158 -14.63 -28.04 4.79
C ALA A 158 -14.10 -27.45 3.47
N LEU A 159 -14.27 -26.14 3.25
CA LEU A 159 -13.68 -25.43 2.10
C LEU A 159 -12.17 -25.65 2.05
N PHE A 160 -11.45 -25.40 3.14
CA PHE A 160 -10.00 -25.61 3.18
C PHE A 160 -9.60 -27.07 2.91
N ALA A 161 -10.34 -28.04 3.45
CA ALA A 161 -10.10 -29.45 3.20
C ALA A 161 -10.29 -29.85 1.72
N GLU A 162 -11.27 -29.26 1.02
CA GLU A 162 -11.47 -29.45 -0.43
C GLU A 162 -10.27 -28.93 -1.24
N HIS A 163 -9.63 -27.86 -0.78
CA HIS A 163 -8.37 -27.35 -1.30
C HIS A 163 -7.13 -28.05 -0.72
N GLY A 164 -7.30 -29.16 0.02
CA GLY A 164 -6.19 -29.94 0.58
C GLY A 164 -5.35 -29.17 1.60
N LEU A 165 -5.91 -28.15 2.23
CA LEU A 165 -5.31 -27.42 3.33
C LEU A 165 -5.74 -28.03 4.66
N SER A 166 -4.81 -28.03 5.61
CA SER A 166 -5.05 -28.44 6.99
C SER A 166 -4.60 -27.34 7.94
N GLU A 167 -5.12 -27.36 9.16
CA GLU A 167 -4.65 -26.45 10.20
C GLU A 167 -3.15 -26.64 10.45
N VAL A 168 -2.42 -25.54 10.52
CA VAL A 168 -0.99 -25.48 10.82
C VAL A 168 -0.76 -24.53 12.00
N MET A 169 0.38 -24.68 12.68
CA MET A 169 0.73 -23.83 13.82
C MET A 169 0.98 -22.38 13.42
N SER A 170 1.66 -22.18 12.29
CA SER A 170 1.88 -20.88 11.66
C SER A 170 2.01 -21.09 10.15
N THR A 171 1.65 -20.08 9.37
CA THR A 171 1.81 -20.05 7.91
C THR A 171 3.17 -19.47 7.53
N TRP A 172 3.50 -18.28 8.03
CA TRP A 172 4.80 -17.63 7.90
C TRP A 172 5.61 -17.73 9.19
N ASP A 173 6.94 -17.67 9.12
CA ASP A 173 7.78 -17.65 10.31
C ASP A 173 7.57 -16.32 11.08
N GLU A 174 7.18 -16.40 12.35
CA GLU A 174 6.90 -15.23 13.22
C GLU A 174 8.17 -14.41 13.53
N ASP A 175 9.32 -15.10 13.58
CA ASP A 175 10.66 -14.53 13.76
C ASP A 175 11.49 -14.82 12.50
N PRO A 176 11.34 -14.06 11.39
CA PRO A 176 12.28 -14.16 10.29
C PRO A 176 13.69 -13.93 10.86
N PRO A 177 14.71 -14.72 10.45
CA PRO A 177 16.01 -14.68 11.09
C PRO A 177 16.54 -13.24 11.16
N ALA A 178 16.66 -12.71 12.39
CA ALA A 178 17.16 -11.38 12.68
C ALA A 178 18.53 -11.21 12.02
N SER A 179 18.54 -10.60 10.85
CA SER A 179 19.75 -10.38 10.08
C SER A 179 20.28 -9.01 10.48
N GLY A 180 21.41 -8.99 11.17
CA GLY A 180 22.06 -7.79 11.69
C GLY A 180 22.63 -6.86 10.63
N GLY A 181 21.79 -6.33 9.74
CA GLY A 181 22.11 -5.27 8.79
C GLY A 181 21.03 -5.15 7.71
N ASP A 182 20.50 -3.95 7.51
CA ASP A 182 19.73 -3.31 6.40
C ASP A 182 19.05 -4.14 5.27
N ASP A 183 18.87 -5.46 5.38
CA ASP A 183 18.50 -6.38 4.29
C ASP A 183 17.15 -7.10 4.56
N GLU A 184 16.15 -6.35 5.01
CA GLU A 184 14.74 -6.69 4.78
C GLU A 184 14.39 -6.31 3.34
N SER A 185 14.97 -6.96 2.34
CA SER A 185 14.72 -6.61 0.94
C SER A 185 13.57 -7.41 0.34
N LEU A 186 12.35 -7.24 0.89
CA LEU A 186 11.17 -7.40 0.03
C LEU A 186 11.25 -6.29 -1.01
N VAL A 187 11.61 -6.66 -2.23
CA VAL A 187 11.59 -5.75 -3.36
C VAL A 187 10.35 -6.08 -4.16
N THR A 188 9.44 -5.12 -4.29
CA THR A 188 8.27 -5.22 -5.15
C THR A 188 8.61 -4.76 -6.57
N ARG A 189 7.76 -5.10 -7.53
CA ARG A 189 7.84 -4.62 -8.93
C ARG A 189 6.45 -4.41 -9.49
N ASP A 190 6.37 -3.56 -10.52
CA ASP A 190 5.16 -3.38 -11.30
C ASP A 190 4.84 -4.66 -12.09
N VAL A 191 3.57 -5.04 -12.09
CA VAL A 191 3.07 -6.22 -12.82
C VAL A 191 2.48 -5.87 -14.19
N LEU A 192 2.12 -4.61 -14.41
CA LEU A 192 1.47 -4.13 -15.63
C LEU A 192 2.47 -3.93 -16.77
N GLU A 193 2.04 -4.20 -18.00
CA GLU A 193 2.80 -3.93 -19.22
C GLU A 193 2.71 -2.45 -19.60
N ALA A 194 3.82 -1.72 -19.53
CA ALA A 194 3.93 -0.37 -20.08
C ALA A 194 4.32 -0.45 -21.57
N VAL A 195 3.34 -0.34 -22.47
CA VAL A 195 3.53 -0.39 -23.93
C VAL A 195 3.90 0.98 -24.50
N ASP A 196 3.32 2.04 -23.94
CA ASP A 196 3.48 3.44 -24.32
C ASP A 196 3.24 4.37 -23.11
N ASP A 197 3.42 5.68 -23.31
CA ASP A 197 3.20 6.71 -22.29
C ASP A 197 1.71 6.87 -21.89
N HIS A 198 0.81 6.09 -22.50
CA HIS A 198 -0.63 6.10 -22.28
C HIS A 198 -1.15 4.79 -21.68
N SER A 199 -0.25 3.85 -21.39
CA SER A 199 -0.59 2.57 -20.79
C SER A 199 -1.06 2.80 -19.36
N PRO A 200 -2.16 2.16 -18.93
CA PRO A 200 -2.69 2.37 -17.60
C PRO A 200 -1.71 1.87 -16.54
N ASP A 201 -1.51 2.67 -15.50
CA ASP A 201 -0.77 2.28 -14.31
C ASP A 201 -1.71 1.75 -13.22
N LEU A 202 -1.14 1.32 -12.10
CA LEU A 202 -1.90 0.77 -10.99
C LEU A 202 -2.87 1.80 -10.40
N ASP A 203 -2.43 3.04 -10.28
CA ASP A 203 -3.22 4.14 -9.71
C ASP A 203 -4.45 4.44 -10.58
N GLU A 204 -4.33 4.39 -11.92
CA GLU A 204 -5.47 4.50 -12.86
C GLU A 204 -6.43 3.31 -12.71
N LEU A 205 -5.92 2.08 -12.60
CA LEU A 205 -6.78 0.91 -12.39
C LEU A 205 -7.53 0.98 -11.06
N LEU A 206 -6.84 1.40 -9.99
CA LEU A 206 -7.42 1.61 -8.67
C LEU A 206 -8.50 2.70 -8.70
N LEU A 207 -8.28 3.79 -9.44
CA LEU A 207 -9.29 4.85 -9.61
C LEU A 207 -10.59 4.30 -10.22
N VAL A 208 -10.49 3.52 -11.30
CA VAL A 208 -11.69 2.94 -11.94
C VAL A 208 -12.36 1.90 -11.03
N MET A 209 -11.56 1.08 -10.34
CA MET A 209 -12.12 0.13 -9.37
C MET A 209 -12.83 0.84 -8.23
N ARG A 210 -12.29 1.95 -7.73
CA ARG A 210 -12.93 2.81 -6.72
C ARG A 210 -14.25 3.37 -7.22
N GLU A 211 -14.33 3.81 -8.47
CA GLU A 211 -15.60 4.26 -9.07
C GLU A 211 -16.62 3.10 -9.16
N HIS A 212 -16.19 1.93 -9.65
CA HIS A 212 -17.07 0.77 -9.81
C HIS A 212 -17.65 0.25 -8.48
N TRP A 213 -16.88 0.33 -7.40
CA TRP A 213 -17.26 -0.12 -6.07
C TRP A 213 -17.69 1.01 -5.12
N GLN A 214 -17.72 2.26 -5.58
CA GLN A 214 -18.05 3.43 -4.77
C GLN A 214 -17.21 3.50 -3.49
N LEU A 215 -15.90 3.35 -3.66
CA LEU A 215 -14.94 3.29 -2.57
C LEU A 215 -14.52 4.68 -2.09
N GLU A 216 -14.68 4.92 -0.79
CA GLU A 216 -14.16 6.08 -0.08
C GLU A 216 -12.99 5.70 0.82
N LEU A 217 -12.06 6.65 1.02
CA LEU A 217 -10.97 6.48 1.98
C LEU A 217 -11.55 6.45 3.39
N ASN A 218 -11.38 5.33 4.09
CA ASN A 218 -11.82 5.12 5.46
C ASN A 218 -10.91 5.84 6.46
N VAL A 219 -11.06 7.16 6.53
CA VAL A 219 -10.34 8.02 7.47
C VAL A 219 -11.29 9.04 8.07
N ASP A 220 -11.06 9.41 9.33
CA ASP A 220 -11.74 10.56 9.93
C ASP A 220 -11.30 11.85 9.21
N ARG A 221 -12.24 12.46 8.49
CA ARG A 221 -12.00 13.67 7.70
C ARG A 221 -11.76 14.91 8.57
N GLU A 222 -12.21 14.89 9.81
CA GLU A 222 -12.19 16.04 10.72
C GLU A 222 -10.91 16.09 11.56
N THR A 223 -10.34 14.94 11.91
CA THR A 223 -9.13 14.87 12.73
C THR A 223 -7.88 14.60 11.91
N ASN A 224 -6.78 15.27 12.25
CA ASN A 224 -5.48 15.04 11.63
C ASN A 224 -4.52 14.37 12.61
N VAL A 225 -4.54 13.04 12.58
CA VAL A 225 -3.71 12.17 13.43
C VAL A 225 -2.86 11.23 12.58
N ASP A 226 -1.74 10.78 13.11
CA ASP A 226 -0.96 9.69 12.51
C ASP A 226 -1.49 8.30 12.93
N ASP A 227 -0.86 7.23 12.43
CA ASP A 227 -1.17 5.83 12.78
C ASP A 227 -1.13 5.54 14.29
N ALA A 228 -0.39 6.33 15.07
CA ALA A 228 -0.31 6.19 16.52
C ALA A 228 -1.37 7.05 17.26
N GLY A 229 -2.28 7.69 16.53
CA GLY A 229 -3.32 8.57 17.06
C GLY A 229 -2.79 9.92 17.55
N ARG A 230 -1.56 10.31 17.20
CA ARG A 230 -0.98 11.59 17.64
C ARG A 230 -1.46 12.72 16.73
N HIS A 231 -1.97 13.78 17.33
CA HIS A 231 -2.37 14.98 16.58
C HIS A 231 -1.18 15.63 15.87
N LEU A 232 -1.30 15.80 14.56
CA LEU A 232 -0.29 16.41 13.70
C LEU A 232 -0.45 17.93 13.58
N GLY A 233 -1.65 18.45 13.82
CA GLY A 233 -1.96 19.86 13.63
C GLY A 233 -2.00 20.22 12.14
N MET A 234 -1.25 21.25 11.73
CA MET A 234 -1.21 21.69 10.33
C MET A 234 -0.11 20.94 9.57
N THR A 235 -0.51 20.17 8.56
CA THR A 235 0.41 19.42 7.69
C THR A 235 0.44 20.04 6.30
N LEU A 236 1.50 19.75 5.54
CA LEU A 236 1.53 20.00 4.10
C LEU A 236 0.75 18.88 3.41
N TRP A 237 -0.07 19.24 2.44
CA TRP A 237 -0.87 18.34 1.63
C TRP A 237 -0.52 18.54 0.17
N HIS A 238 -0.48 17.45 -0.57
CA HIS A 238 -0.34 17.40 -2.01
C HIS A 238 -1.54 16.65 -2.58
N ALA A 239 -2.24 17.28 -3.52
CA ALA A 239 -3.36 16.66 -4.18
C ALA A 239 -3.19 16.74 -5.70
N ILE A 240 -3.60 15.67 -6.38
CA ILE A 240 -3.77 15.62 -7.83
C ILE A 240 -5.25 15.41 -8.08
N VAL A 241 -5.84 16.28 -8.88
CA VAL A 241 -7.28 16.28 -9.18
C VAL A 241 -7.47 16.11 -10.68
N LEU A 242 -8.43 15.26 -11.04
CA LEU A 242 -8.91 15.11 -12.40
C LEU A 242 -10.08 16.08 -12.61
N ALA A 243 -9.98 16.88 -13.67
CA ALA A 243 -11.05 17.76 -14.09
C ALA A 243 -11.33 17.59 -15.58
N THR A 244 -12.60 17.72 -15.96
CA THR A 244 -13.03 17.73 -17.37
C THR A 244 -13.33 19.15 -17.81
N SER A 245 -13.25 19.41 -19.13
CA SER A 245 -13.64 20.71 -19.64
C SER A 245 -15.14 20.95 -19.44
N ASN A 246 -15.52 22.16 -19.03
CA ASN A 246 -16.91 22.61 -18.98
C ASN A 246 -17.53 22.88 -20.38
N THR A 247 -16.85 22.45 -21.44
CA THR A 247 -17.36 22.50 -22.81
C THR A 247 -17.84 21.12 -23.22
N ASP A 248 -18.77 21.00 -24.18
CA ASP A 248 -19.31 19.71 -24.67
C ASP A 248 -18.24 18.77 -25.29
N ASP A 249 -16.96 19.10 -25.18
CA ASP A 249 -15.82 18.31 -25.60
C ASP A 249 -15.35 17.43 -24.44
N ASN A 250 -16.01 16.27 -24.28
CA ASN A 250 -15.66 15.27 -23.27
C ASN A 250 -14.27 14.63 -23.48
N GLU A 251 -13.54 15.00 -24.55
CA GLU A 251 -12.19 14.51 -24.82
C GLU A 251 -11.10 15.45 -24.26
N ARG A 252 -11.48 16.56 -23.62
CA ARG A 252 -10.56 17.50 -22.97
C ARG A 252 -10.70 17.46 -21.45
N GLY A 253 -9.56 17.37 -20.77
CA GLY A 253 -9.47 17.43 -19.32
C GLY A 253 -8.19 18.09 -18.84
N ALA A 254 -7.97 18.07 -17.53
CA ALA A 254 -6.77 18.56 -16.90
C ALA A 254 -6.41 17.75 -15.65
N TYR A 255 -5.11 17.62 -15.40
CA TYR A 255 -4.56 17.28 -14.10
C TYR A 255 -4.27 18.57 -13.35
N ILE A 256 -4.93 18.76 -12.21
CA ILE A 256 -4.74 19.93 -11.36
C ILE A 256 -3.90 19.48 -10.15
N THR A 257 -2.65 19.93 -10.10
CA THR A 257 -1.72 19.67 -8.99
C THR A 257 -1.79 20.78 -7.99
N VAL A 258 -2.00 20.44 -6.71
CA VAL A 258 -2.28 21.41 -5.66
C VAL A 258 -1.42 21.14 -4.43
N TRP A 259 -0.81 22.21 -3.91
CA TRP A 259 -0.09 22.18 -2.63
C TRP A 259 -0.74 23.13 -1.63
N MET A 260 -1.09 22.59 -0.46
CA MET A 260 -1.78 23.35 0.57
C MET A 260 -1.32 22.98 1.97
N THR A 261 -1.56 23.86 2.94
CA THR A 261 -1.46 23.51 4.36
C THR A 261 -2.85 23.50 4.94
N ALA A 262 -3.21 22.41 5.61
CA ALA A 262 -4.50 22.22 6.25
C ALA A 262 -4.37 21.38 7.54
N GLY A 263 -5.33 21.55 8.42
CA GLY A 263 -5.39 20.89 9.73
C GLY A 263 -6.20 19.61 9.78
N SER A 264 -6.84 19.24 8.66
CA SER A 264 -7.66 18.03 8.47
C SER A 264 -7.87 17.80 6.97
N LEU A 265 -8.35 16.61 6.59
CA LEU A 265 -8.72 16.30 5.22
C LEU A 265 -9.89 17.19 4.76
N ALA A 266 -10.93 17.33 5.60
CA ALA A 266 -12.07 18.21 5.31
C ALA A 266 -11.65 19.65 5.02
N GLN A 267 -10.75 20.23 5.82
CA GLN A 267 -10.23 21.58 5.57
C GLN A 267 -9.40 21.67 4.28
N ALA A 268 -8.70 20.59 3.92
CA ALA A 268 -7.93 20.54 2.68
C ALA A 268 -8.87 20.46 1.46
N GLU A 269 -9.96 19.69 1.55
CA GLU A 269 -11.00 19.62 0.53
C GLU A 269 -11.73 20.96 0.37
N GLU A 270 -12.07 21.64 1.46
CA GLU A 270 -12.63 23.00 1.41
C GLU A 270 -11.70 23.98 0.67
N LEU A 271 -10.39 23.95 0.96
CA LEU A 271 -9.41 24.79 0.28
C LEU A 271 -9.30 24.46 -1.21
N LEU A 272 -9.41 23.19 -1.56
CA LEU A 272 -9.38 22.72 -2.94
C LEU A 272 -10.62 23.22 -3.70
N GLU A 273 -11.81 23.01 -3.15
CA GLU A 273 -13.07 23.49 -3.72
C GLU A 273 -13.03 25.01 -3.94
N ASP A 274 -12.62 25.77 -2.92
CA ASP A 274 -12.49 27.23 -3.00
C ASP A 274 -11.52 27.66 -4.12
N ALA A 275 -10.41 26.94 -4.30
CA ALA A 275 -9.44 27.26 -5.35
C ALA A 275 -9.96 26.91 -6.75
N LEU A 276 -10.74 25.84 -6.89
CA LEU A 276 -11.32 25.44 -8.18
C LEU A 276 -12.46 26.38 -8.63
N LEU A 277 -13.12 27.09 -7.71
CA LEU A 277 -14.12 28.12 -8.07
C LEU A 277 -13.54 29.26 -8.91
N ASP A 278 -12.24 29.53 -8.81
CA ASP A 278 -11.55 30.54 -9.62
C ASP A 278 -11.26 30.05 -11.05
N HIS A 279 -11.56 28.79 -11.37
CA HIS A 279 -11.30 28.12 -12.65
C HIS A 279 -12.56 27.48 -13.28
N PRO A 280 -13.57 28.29 -13.65
CA PRO A 280 -14.89 27.80 -14.10
C PRO A 280 -14.87 27.06 -15.46
N GLU A 281 -13.76 27.11 -16.19
CA GLU A 281 -13.53 26.32 -17.40
C GLU A 281 -13.37 24.82 -17.14
N TRP A 282 -13.11 24.44 -15.89
CA TRP A 282 -12.93 23.06 -15.45
C TRP A 282 -14.08 22.61 -14.55
N VAL A 283 -14.52 21.37 -14.75
CA VAL A 283 -15.49 20.67 -13.92
C VAL A 283 -14.73 19.63 -13.13
N PHE A 284 -14.79 19.73 -11.80
CA PHE A 284 -14.22 18.72 -10.90
C PHE A 284 -14.86 17.35 -11.18
N GLU A 285 -14.03 16.35 -11.44
CA GLU A 285 -14.46 14.97 -11.68
C GLU A 285 -14.15 14.12 -10.46
N SER A 286 -12.88 14.06 -10.06
CA SER A 286 -12.46 13.23 -8.93
C SER A 286 -11.10 13.66 -8.36
N VAL A 287 -10.85 13.30 -7.10
CA VAL A 287 -9.51 13.38 -6.50
C VAL A 287 -8.74 12.11 -6.87
N TYR A 288 -7.66 12.25 -7.64
CA TYR A 288 -6.78 11.15 -8.01
C TYR A 288 -5.93 10.72 -6.81
N THR A 289 -5.22 11.67 -6.19
CA THR A 289 -4.50 11.46 -4.92
C THR A 289 -4.63 12.68 -4.02
N MET A 290 -4.56 12.46 -2.71
CA MET A 290 -4.57 13.52 -1.72
C MET A 290 -3.87 13.07 -0.44
N ASP A 291 -2.59 13.41 -0.34
CA ASP A 291 -1.68 12.85 0.65
C ASP A 291 -1.07 13.95 1.51
N ARG A 292 -0.85 13.67 2.79
CA ARG A 292 0.02 14.50 3.62
C ARG A 292 1.47 14.24 3.26
N VAL A 293 2.25 15.30 3.10
CA VAL A 293 3.65 15.23 2.73
C VAL A 293 4.50 15.77 3.88
N ALA A 294 5.58 15.08 4.22
CA ALA A 294 6.54 15.61 5.17
C ALA A 294 7.13 16.91 4.60
N PHE A 295 7.25 17.96 5.41
CA PHE A 295 7.74 19.24 4.90
C PHE A 295 9.10 19.14 4.24
N ASP A 296 9.98 18.22 4.65
CA ASP A 296 11.31 18.05 4.04
C ASP A 296 11.26 17.49 2.62
N ASP A 297 10.15 16.87 2.21
CA ASP A 297 9.91 16.32 0.87
C ASP A 297 9.16 17.29 -0.05
N ARG A 298 8.92 18.53 0.39
CA ARG A 298 8.23 19.56 -0.39
C ARG A 298 9.02 19.94 -1.66
N PRO A 299 8.34 20.36 -2.74
CA PRO A 299 8.99 20.73 -3.98
C PRO A 299 9.89 21.96 -3.80
N PRO A 300 10.91 22.16 -4.67
CA PRO A 300 11.81 23.31 -4.58
C PRO A 300 11.10 24.67 -4.65
N SER A 301 9.96 24.77 -5.34
CA SER A 301 9.10 25.97 -5.37
C SER A 301 8.65 26.40 -3.97
N LEU A 302 8.47 25.44 -3.07
CA LEU A 302 8.03 25.64 -1.68
C LEU A 302 9.18 25.58 -0.67
N SER A 303 10.44 25.64 -1.09
CA SER A 303 11.59 25.51 -0.18
C SER A 303 11.61 26.56 0.94
N SER A 304 11.09 27.76 0.68
CA SER A 304 10.98 28.85 1.66
C SER A 304 9.79 28.72 2.61
N LEU A 305 8.90 27.76 2.37
CA LEU A 305 7.72 27.57 3.21
C LEU A 305 8.16 27.11 4.62
N PRO A 306 7.70 27.78 5.69
CA PRO A 306 8.05 27.37 7.05
C PRO A 306 7.36 26.06 7.42
N THR A 307 8.09 25.20 8.14
CA THR A 307 7.63 23.87 8.59
C THR A 307 6.52 23.90 9.64
N THR A 308 6.28 25.06 10.25
CA THR A 308 5.21 25.25 11.24
C THR A 308 4.30 26.38 10.81
N ARG A 309 2.99 26.09 10.71
CA ARG A 309 1.96 27.08 10.41
C ARG A 309 0.81 26.99 11.39
N ARG A 310 0.12 28.12 11.55
CA ARG A 310 -1.06 28.24 12.43
C ARG A 310 -2.36 28.42 11.65
N ARG A 311 -2.29 28.48 10.32
CA ARG A 311 -3.43 28.79 9.45
C ARG A 311 -3.34 27.97 8.18
N ALA A 312 -4.51 27.58 7.71
CA ALA A 312 -4.66 26.89 6.45
C ALA A 312 -4.38 27.86 5.30
N ALA A 313 -3.81 27.37 4.20
CA ALA A 313 -3.65 28.16 2.99
C ALA A 313 -3.32 27.28 1.79
N MET A 314 -3.77 27.72 0.62
CA MET A 314 -3.26 27.31 -0.67
C MET A 314 -1.88 27.94 -0.93
N HIS A 315 -0.93 27.17 -1.46
CA HIS A 315 0.42 27.67 -1.77
C HIS A 315 0.72 27.65 -3.27
N GLU A 316 0.32 26.58 -3.94
CA GLU A 316 0.60 26.36 -5.35
C GLU A 316 -0.56 25.58 -5.98
N LEU A 317 -0.93 25.98 -7.20
CA LEU A 317 -1.92 25.31 -8.04
C LEU A 317 -1.39 25.36 -9.47
N GLU A 318 -1.23 24.20 -10.08
CA GLU A 318 -0.74 24.02 -11.44
C GLU A 318 -1.78 23.20 -12.22
N ILE A 319 -2.11 23.63 -13.44
CA ILE A 319 -3.10 22.98 -14.30
C ILE A 319 -2.35 22.47 -15.55
N GLU A 320 -2.31 21.16 -15.71
CA GLU A 320 -1.77 20.48 -16.89
C GLU A 320 -2.94 19.95 -17.73
N GLU A 321 -3.23 20.64 -18.83
CA GLU A 321 -4.32 20.28 -19.73
C GLU A 321 -3.94 19.11 -20.65
N TRP A 322 -4.91 18.25 -20.94
CA TRP A 322 -4.80 17.18 -21.92
C TRP A 322 -6.03 17.14 -22.84
N GLY A 323 -5.86 16.57 -24.03
CA GLY A 323 -6.84 16.62 -25.13
C GLY A 323 -6.43 17.63 -26.20
N ASP A 324 -6.68 17.31 -27.48
CA ASP A 324 -6.19 18.07 -28.64
C ASP A 324 -6.94 19.40 -28.85
N GLY A 325 -6.60 20.40 -28.04
CA GLY A 325 -6.97 21.79 -28.28
C GLY A 325 -6.10 22.42 -29.38
N THR A 326 -6.34 22.09 -30.65
CA THR A 326 -5.87 22.84 -31.85
C THR A 326 -4.49 23.54 -31.78
N GLY A 327 -3.44 22.85 -32.27
CA GLY A 327 -2.28 23.39 -32.99
C GLY A 327 -1.74 24.79 -32.65
N ASP A 328 -0.78 24.85 -31.72
CA ASP A 328 0.51 25.54 -31.92
C ASP A 328 1.48 25.07 -30.82
N SER A 329 2.31 24.09 -31.13
CA SER A 329 3.39 23.68 -30.22
C SER A 329 4.42 24.80 -30.10
N PRO A 330 4.94 25.01 -28.89
CA PRO A 330 6.37 24.86 -28.71
C PRO A 330 6.65 23.72 -27.74
N SER A 331 7.43 22.77 -28.22
CA SER A 331 8.09 21.68 -27.51
C SER A 331 8.44 21.97 -26.04
N GLY A 332 7.91 21.15 -25.13
CA GLY A 332 8.30 20.98 -23.73
C GLY A 332 7.22 20.10 -23.10
N GLY A 333 7.45 18.85 -22.73
CA GLY A 333 8.50 18.35 -21.87
C GLY A 333 7.75 17.65 -20.74
N GLY A 334 7.30 16.41 -20.99
CA GLY A 334 6.50 15.64 -20.05
C GLY A 334 7.17 15.53 -18.67
N PRO A 335 6.41 15.28 -17.60
CA PRO A 335 6.91 15.27 -16.25
C PRO A 335 7.98 14.19 -16.11
N GLY A 336 9.23 14.65 -16.07
CA GLY A 336 10.38 13.79 -15.89
C GLY A 336 10.33 13.15 -14.52
N SER A 337 10.09 11.85 -14.50
CA SER A 337 10.58 10.93 -13.49
C SER A 337 12.02 11.30 -13.11
N ARG A 338 12.18 12.05 -12.02
CA ARG A 338 13.45 12.24 -11.34
C ARG A 338 13.50 11.27 -10.17
N GLY A 339 13.67 10.00 -10.51
CA GLY A 339 14.28 9.06 -9.57
C GLY A 339 15.69 9.53 -9.19
N PRO A 340 16.14 9.30 -7.94
CA PRO A 340 17.47 9.70 -7.52
C PRO A 340 18.53 8.96 -8.34
N SER A 341 19.39 9.72 -9.01
CA SER A 341 20.52 9.19 -9.77
C SER A 341 21.46 8.44 -8.84
N LYS A 342 21.45 7.10 -8.90
CA LYS A 342 22.52 6.26 -8.34
C LYS A 342 23.84 6.63 -9.02
N GLY A 343 24.76 7.14 -8.22
CA GLY A 343 26.11 7.52 -8.64
C GLY A 343 26.81 6.37 -9.36
N ARG A 344 27.31 6.66 -10.56
CA ARG A 344 28.17 5.78 -11.34
C ARG A 344 29.49 5.57 -10.60
N PRO A 345 30.04 4.34 -10.54
CA PRO A 345 31.28 4.06 -9.83
C PRO A 345 32.47 4.67 -10.58
N MET A 346 33.25 5.51 -9.89
CA MET A 346 34.57 5.90 -10.35
C MET A 346 35.53 4.73 -10.15
N ASN A 347 35.80 4.00 -11.23
CA ASN A 347 37.02 3.20 -11.34
C ASN A 347 38.21 4.15 -11.46
N ARG A 348 38.98 4.28 -10.38
CA ARG A 348 40.42 4.54 -10.39
C ARG A 348 41.03 3.87 -9.16
N GLU A 349 41.59 2.70 -9.39
CA GLU A 349 42.50 2.02 -8.47
C GLU A 349 43.69 2.95 -8.14
N PRO A 350 44.04 3.14 -6.87
CA PRO A 350 45.39 3.51 -6.50
C PRO A 350 46.24 2.24 -6.34
N GLU A 351 47.38 2.22 -7.05
CA GLU A 351 48.41 1.18 -6.94
C GLU A 351 48.85 0.96 -5.48
N PRO A 352 49.16 -0.29 -5.08
CA PRO A 352 49.67 -0.56 -3.74
C PRO A 352 51.12 -0.06 -3.60
N PRO A 353 51.49 0.58 -2.49
CA PRO A 353 52.89 0.86 -2.21
C PRO A 353 53.65 -0.44 -1.95
N SER A 354 54.83 -0.49 -2.55
CA SER A 354 55.84 -1.54 -2.50
C SER A 354 56.19 -1.97 -1.07
N ALA A 355 56.32 -3.28 -0.90
CA ALA A 355 57.01 -3.91 0.22
C ALA A 355 58.47 -3.46 0.25
N ASP A 356 58.86 -2.75 1.31
CA ASP A 356 60.19 -2.71 1.91
C ASP A 356 60.16 -1.67 3.05
N ASP A 357 59.78 -2.08 4.26
CA ASP A 357 60.56 -1.70 5.43
C ASP A 357 60.29 -2.62 6.61
N VAL A 358 61.38 -3.02 7.26
CA VAL A 358 61.48 -4.14 8.19
C VAL A 358 61.96 -3.62 9.54
N SER A 359 61.31 -4.12 10.60
CA SER A 359 61.78 -4.27 12.01
C SER A 359 61.48 -3.14 13.03
N PRO A 360 61.55 -3.43 14.35
CA PRO A 360 60.61 -4.23 15.17
C PRO A 360 60.35 -3.52 16.53
N THR A 361 59.97 -4.26 17.59
CA THR A 361 59.81 -3.87 19.02
C THR A 361 58.38 -3.45 19.40
N ASP A 362 57.76 -3.86 20.51
CA ASP A 362 58.09 -4.76 21.63
C ASP A 362 56.74 -5.21 22.23
N GLU A 363 56.59 -6.51 22.55
CA GLU A 363 55.72 -6.92 23.66
C GLU A 363 56.49 -6.67 24.98
N PRO A 364 55.81 -6.43 26.11
CA PRO A 364 55.47 -7.60 26.92
C PRO A 364 54.15 -7.47 27.72
N SER A 365 53.56 -8.65 27.99
CA SER A 365 53.09 -9.15 29.31
C SER A 365 52.12 -8.27 30.13
N SER A 366 51.18 -8.74 30.94
CA SER A 366 50.71 -10.04 31.43
C SER A 366 49.73 -9.65 32.55
N ASP A 367 48.75 -10.50 32.82
CA ASP A 367 48.12 -10.75 34.13
C ASP A 367 47.64 -9.54 34.97
N ASP A 368 46.34 -9.47 35.26
CA ASP A 368 45.96 -9.67 36.67
C ASP A 368 44.49 -10.06 36.89
N ASP A 369 44.34 -10.79 37.98
CA ASP A 369 43.24 -11.58 38.46
C ASP A 369 42.13 -10.76 39.17
N SER A 370 40.88 -11.10 38.85
CA SER A 370 39.82 -11.45 39.82
C SER A 370 39.34 -10.35 40.83
N PRO A 371 38.43 -10.65 41.80
CA PRO A 371 37.03 -10.22 41.71
C PRO A 371 36.58 -9.37 42.92
N PHE A 372 35.54 -8.55 42.77
CA PHE A 372 34.86 -7.95 43.93
C PHE A 372 33.34 -8.15 43.90
N ASP A 373 32.98 -9.00 44.85
CA ASP A 373 31.71 -9.36 45.43
C ASP A 373 31.16 -8.20 46.30
N ARG A 374 29.84 -7.91 46.23
CA ARG A 374 28.91 -7.73 47.38
C ARG A 374 27.68 -6.85 47.12
N ARG A 375 26.52 -7.46 47.44
CA ARG A 375 25.33 -6.94 48.17
C ARG A 375 24.57 -5.75 47.54
N GLY A 376 23.25 -5.72 47.46
CA GLY A 376 22.20 -6.55 48.05
C GLY A 376 20.92 -5.70 48.25
N GLY A 377 19.76 -6.35 48.27
CA GLY A 377 18.45 -5.79 48.69
C GLY A 377 17.74 -4.97 47.62
N GLY A 378 16.44 -5.09 47.37
CA GLY A 378 15.39 -5.80 48.07
C GLY A 378 14.10 -4.99 47.95
N GLY A 379 13.02 -5.64 47.50
CA GLY A 379 11.65 -5.31 47.89
C GLY A 379 10.87 -4.30 47.04
N GLY A 380 9.62 -4.64 46.76
CA GLY A 380 8.53 -3.66 46.88
C GLY A 380 7.56 -3.59 45.70
N LEU A 381 6.47 -4.33 45.84
CA LEU A 381 5.18 -4.19 45.17
C LEU A 381 4.69 -2.73 45.09
N ASN A 382 4.15 -2.35 43.93
CA ASN A 382 2.76 -1.91 43.76
C ASN A 382 2.38 -1.88 42.28
#